data_AF-A0A0B7NEF4-F1
#
_entry.id   AF-A0A0B7NEF4-F1
#
_cell.length_a   1.000
_cell.length_b   1.000
_cell.length_c   1.000
_cell.angle_alpha   90.00
_cell.angle_beta   90.00
_cell.angle_gamma   90.00
#
_symmetry.space_group_name_H-M   'P 1'
#
loop_
_entity.id
_entity.type
_entity.pdbx_description
1 polymer ?
#
loop_
_entity_poly.entity_id
_entity_poly.type
_entity_poly.pdbx_seq_one_letter_code
_entity_poly.pdbx_strand_id
1 'polypeptide(L)'
;MTLSVTVALGYLIIPFVITSSTQALTAEEEEKNELGTPQWTFGNTISISSFVQSPPNIYPTLEKHVLQLAPSSHRFEEETLVLLSQAFNQTKASAGKAAHGLINISSDLLGILSCTDQSTIFTLQIVQFDKTSQDQEAKSYTASDTSTVPDIEHCAKPIEMMELCQMWPNSQPQLTRLASQVYNVASLYGYWDYWRVFEGICERHQISANQLVNNK
;
A
#
# COMPACT_ATOMS: atom_id res chain seq x y z
N MET A 1 10.68 16.05 -24.34
CA MET A 1 9.68 16.64 -23.42
C MET A 1 10.04 16.23 -22.01
N THR A 2 9.96 17.14 -21.05
CA THR A 2 10.21 16.80 -19.64
C THR A 2 8.91 16.24 -19.04
N LEU A 3 8.91 14.97 -18.68
CA LEU A 3 7.76 14.32 -18.06
C LEU A 3 7.65 14.81 -16.60
N SER A 4 6.44 15.18 -16.18
CA SER A 4 6.17 15.62 -14.81
C SER A 4 5.10 14.76 -14.17
N VAL A 5 5.26 14.54 -12.87
CA VAL A 5 4.33 13.79 -12.03
C VAL A 5 4.17 14.51 -10.72
N THR A 6 2.96 14.50 -10.19
CA THR A 6 2.65 15.06 -8.89
C THR A 6 2.43 13.91 -7.93
N VAL A 7 3.14 13.87 -6.81
CA VAL A 7 2.92 12.85 -5.78
C VAL A 7 2.15 13.48 -4.62
N ALA A 8 1.03 12.87 -4.25
CA ALA A 8 0.23 13.26 -3.12
C ALA A 8 0.46 12.35 -1.91
N LEU A 9 0.50 12.96 -0.73
CA LEU A 9 0.45 12.30 0.58
C LEU A 9 -0.69 12.95 1.38
N GLY A 10 -1.89 12.38 1.28
CA GLY A 10 -3.09 13.03 1.77
C GLY A 10 -3.35 14.36 1.05
N TYR A 11 -3.29 15.47 1.78
CA TYR A 11 -3.44 16.82 1.22
C TYR A 11 -2.12 17.47 0.80
N LEU A 12 -0.98 16.84 1.10
CA LEU A 12 0.35 17.33 0.73
C LEU A 12 0.63 16.93 -0.72
N ILE A 13 0.98 17.89 -1.56
CA ILE A 13 1.17 17.68 -2.99
C ILE A 13 2.57 18.15 -3.36
N ILE A 14 3.37 17.26 -3.94
CA ILE A 14 4.77 17.53 -4.31
C ILE A 14 4.94 17.30 -5.81
N PRO A 15 5.27 18.34 -6.59
CA PRO A 15 5.53 18.19 -8.02
C PRO A 15 6.95 17.67 -8.26
N PHE A 16 7.06 16.66 -9.11
CA PHE A 16 8.30 16.05 -9.54
C PHE A 16 8.46 16.12 -11.06
N VAL A 17 9.73 16.11 -11.46
CA VAL A 17 10.19 15.91 -12.82
C VAL A 17 10.83 14.53 -12.91
N ILE A 18 10.46 13.77 -13.94
CA ILE A 18 11.09 12.49 -14.26
C ILE A 18 12.39 12.78 -15.01
N THR A 19 13.53 12.52 -14.37
CA THR A 19 14.85 12.78 -14.95
C THR A 19 15.39 11.60 -15.74
N SER A 20 14.95 10.40 -15.41
CA SER A 20 15.30 9.15 -16.10
C SER A 20 14.16 8.16 -15.97
N SER A 21 13.94 7.38 -17.02
CA SER A 21 12.98 6.28 -17.06
C SER A 21 13.66 5.06 -17.69
N THR A 22 13.40 3.87 -17.13
CA THR A 22 13.81 2.58 -17.70
C THR A 22 12.57 1.71 -17.78
N GLN A 23 12.26 1.22 -18.98
CA GLN A 23 11.12 0.32 -19.23
C GLN A 23 11.65 -1.09 -19.56
N ALA A 24 11.01 -2.11 -19.04
CA ALA A 24 11.26 -3.49 -19.43
C ALA A 24 10.69 -3.70 -20.83
N LEU A 25 11.51 -4.17 -21.77
CA LEU A 25 11.10 -4.46 -23.14
C LEU A 25 10.13 -5.65 -23.13
N THR A 26 8.82 -5.39 -23.09
CA THR A 26 7.81 -6.41 -23.38
C THR A 26 7.60 -6.49 -24.89
N ALA A 27 7.66 -7.71 -25.44
CA ALA A 27 7.64 -8.00 -26.88
C ALA A 27 6.37 -7.51 -27.62
N GLU A 28 5.35 -7.04 -26.89
CA GLU A 28 4.07 -6.56 -27.44
C GLU A 28 4.03 -5.03 -27.66
N GLU A 29 5.03 -4.27 -27.20
CA GLU A 29 5.03 -2.80 -27.26
C GLU A 29 5.66 -2.20 -28.54
N GLU A 30 6.23 -3.01 -29.43
CA GLU A 30 6.87 -2.51 -30.67
C GLU A 30 5.88 -1.89 -31.67
N GLU A 31 4.57 -2.13 -31.57
CA GLU A 31 3.62 -1.71 -32.62
C GLU A 31 2.74 -0.49 -32.31
N LYS A 32 2.62 -0.01 -31.05
CA LYS A 32 1.60 1.03 -30.74
C LYS A 32 2.00 2.19 -29.83
N ASN A 33 3.05 2.09 -29.01
CA ASN A 33 3.44 3.17 -28.11
C ASN A 33 4.71 3.86 -28.61
N GLU A 34 4.68 5.19 -28.72
CA GLU A 34 5.89 5.98 -28.87
C GLU A 34 6.81 5.67 -27.68
N LEU A 35 7.94 5.00 -27.95
CA LEU A 35 8.94 4.63 -26.96
C LEU A 35 9.13 5.76 -25.93
N GLY A 36 8.85 5.46 -24.66
CA GLY A 36 9.09 6.37 -23.54
C GLY A 36 7.88 7.15 -23.02
N THR A 37 6.66 6.88 -23.47
CA THR A 37 5.47 7.32 -22.74
C THR A 37 5.17 6.35 -21.60
N PRO A 38 5.08 6.81 -20.33
CA PRO A 38 4.70 5.95 -19.23
C PRO A 38 3.28 5.40 -19.43
N GLN A 39 3.00 4.15 -19.05
CA GLN A 39 1.68 3.53 -19.21
C GLN A 39 0.53 4.24 -18.45
N TRP A 40 0.85 5.20 -17.57
CA TRP A 40 -0.11 6.05 -16.86
C TRP A 40 -0.30 7.39 -17.59
N THR A 41 -1.54 7.72 -17.97
CA THR A 41 -1.86 8.86 -18.85
C THR A 41 -2.34 10.12 -18.11
N PHE A 42 -2.12 11.26 -18.79
CA PHE A 42 -2.16 12.66 -18.34
C PHE A 42 -3.30 13.06 -17.38
N GLY A 43 -2.94 13.20 -16.10
CA GLY A 43 -3.73 13.80 -15.00
C GLY A 43 -2.97 13.79 -13.66
N ASN A 44 -1.64 13.77 -13.75
CA ASN A 44 -0.65 12.96 -13.03
C ASN A 44 -0.48 13.15 -11.51
N THR A 45 -1.55 13.29 -10.73
CA THR A 45 -1.45 13.18 -9.27
C THR A 45 -1.58 11.72 -8.85
N ILE A 46 -0.45 11.11 -8.49
CA ILE A 46 -0.40 9.76 -7.91
C ILE A 46 -0.33 9.87 -6.40
N SER A 47 -1.09 9.04 -5.69
CA SER A 47 -1.18 9.14 -4.22
C SER A 47 -0.44 7.99 -3.55
N ILE A 48 0.37 8.32 -2.54
CA ILE A 48 0.91 7.31 -1.63
C ILE A 48 -0.25 6.80 -0.78
N SER A 49 -0.64 5.56 -1.02
CA SER A 49 -1.75 4.89 -0.34
C SER A 49 -1.33 4.37 1.04
N SER A 50 -0.10 3.88 1.18
CA SER A 50 0.42 3.31 2.44
C SER A 50 1.95 3.24 2.44
N PHE A 51 2.54 2.92 3.61
CA PHE A 51 3.97 2.69 3.76
C PHE A 51 4.26 1.27 4.25
N VAL A 52 5.29 0.63 3.70
CA VAL A 52 5.70 -0.75 4.04
C VAL A 52 7.20 -0.82 4.33
N GLN A 53 7.61 -1.63 5.31
CA GLN A 53 9.00 -1.67 5.81
C GLN A 53 9.90 -2.72 5.14
N SER A 54 9.37 -3.60 4.29
CA SER A 54 10.16 -4.60 3.56
C SER A 54 9.29 -5.18 2.44
N PRO A 55 9.06 -4.44 1.36
CA PRO A 55 8.38 -5.00 0.21
C PRO A 55 9.30 -6.13 -0.33
N PRO A 56 8.78 -7.27 -0.84
CA PRO A 56 9.57 -8.30 -1.53
C PRO A 56 10.70 -7.72 -2.41
N ASN A 57 11.84 -8.39 -2.51
CA ASN A 57 12.99 -7.82 -3.23
C ASN A 57 12.95 -8.05 -4.77
N ILE A 58 12.00 -8.83 -5.26
CA ILE A 58 11.91 -9.22 -6.67
C ILE A 58 10.47 -9.00 -7.13
N TYR A 59 10.31 -8.14 -8.14
CA TYR A 59 9.04 -7.91 -8.83
C TYR A 59 9.27 -7.96 -10.34
N PRO A 60 8.25 -8.36 -11.11
CA PRO A 60 8.19 -8.01 -12.53
C PRO A 60 8.02 -6.48 -12.64
N THR A 61 9.14 -5.78 -12.61
CA THR A 61 9.19 -4.32 -12.73
C THR A 61 9.04 -3.97 -14.19
N LEU A 62 7.93 -3.33 -14.55
CA LEU A 62 7.67 -2.82 -15.89
C LEU A 62 8.44 -1.54 -16.15
N GLU A 63 8.42 -0.62 -15.18
CA GLU A 63 9.07 0.69 -15.34
C GLU A 63 9.79 1.11 -14.07
N LYS A 64 10.85 1.91 -14.22
CA LYS A 64 11.57 2.54 -13.13
C LYS A 64 11.87 3.99 -13.49
N HIS A 65 11.34 4.91 -12.69
CA HIS A 65 11.46 6.35 -12.87
C HIS A 65 12.30 6.95 -11.75
N VAL A 66 13.21 7.87 -12.11
CA VAL A 66 13.91 8.73 -11.16
C VAL A 66 13.15 10.04 -11.07
N LEU A 67 12.61 10.33 -9.89
CA LEU A 67 11.84 11.51 -9.59
C LEU A 67 12.72 12.53 -8.89
N GLN A 68 12.86 13.72 -9.46
CA GLN A 68 13.50 14.86 -8.82
C GLN A 68 12.48 15.94 -8.57
N LEU A 69 12.58 16.63 -7.43
CA LEU A 69 11.74 17.79 -7.13
C LEU A 69 11.71 18.77 -8.31
N ALA A 70 10.52 19.22 -8.71
CA ALA A 70 10.39 20.12 -9.84
C ALA A 70 11.12 21.46 -9.57
N PRO A 71 11.82 22.04 -10.55
CA PRO A 71 12.54 23.31 -10.37
C PRO A 71 11.64 24.49 -9.99
N SER A 72 10.34 24.38 -10.26
CA SER A 72 9.32 25.38 -9.94
C SER A 72 8.69 25.21 -8.55
N SER A 73 9.17 24.26 -7.75
CA SER A 73 8.62 23.98 -6.42
C SER A 73 8.89 25.13 -5.45
N HIS A 74 8.01 25.34 -4.48
CA HIS A 74 8.24 26.29 -3.41
C HIS A 74 8.93 25.62 -2.22
N ARG A 75 9.32 26.46 -1.26
CA ARG A 75 10.01 26.03 -0.04
C ARG A 75 9.22 25.00 0.77
N PHE A 76 7.89 25.07 0.71
CA PHE A 76 7.01 24.14 1.42
C PHE A 76 7.16 22.70 0.90
N GLU A 77 7.21 22.53 -0.43
CA GLU A 77 7.39 21.24 -1.08
C GLU A 77 8.80 20.70 -0.83
N GLU A 78 9.81 21.57 -0.83
CA GLU A 78 11.18 21.21 -0.44
C GLU A 78 11.25 20.66 0.99
N GLU A 79 10.69 21.40 1.96
CA GLU A 79 10.66 20.99 3.36
C GLU A 79 9.88 19.68 3.56
N THR A 80 8.73 19.55 2.89
CA THR A 80 7.92 18.32 2.92
C THR A 80 8.68 17.13 2.35
N LEU A 81 9.40 17.33 1.24
CA LEU A 81 10.15 16.27 0.59
C LEU A 81 11.35 15.83 1.45
N VAL A 82 12.03 16.77 2.10
CA VAL A 82 13.11 16.47 3.05
C VAL A 82 12.57 15.67 4.25
N LEU A 83 11.44 16.06 4.82
CA LEU A 83 10.79 15.31 5.90
C LEU A 83 10.40 13.90 5.47
N LEU A 84 9.86 13.76 4.25
CA LEU A 84 9.53 12.46 3.68
C LEU A 84 10.80 11.61 3.55
N SER A 85 11.88 12.14 2.97
CA SER A 85 13.16 11.42 2.85
C SER A 85 13.71 10.98 4.20
N GLN A 86 13.62 11.85 5.22
CA GLN A 86 14.04 11.51 6.58
C GLN A 86 13.17 10.39 7.17
N ALA A 87 11.85 10.43 6.99
CA ALA A 87 10.95 9.39 7.48
C ALA A 87 11.28 8.03 6.86
N PHE A 88 11.53 7.97 5.55
CA PHE A 88 11.97 6.74 4.88
C PHE A 88 13.29 6.19 5.47
N ASN A 89 14.26 7.08 5.72
CA ASN A 89 15.60 6.74 6.20
C ASN A 89 15.67 6.44 7.72
N GLN A 90 14.85 7.06 8.56
CA GLN A 90 14.83 6.82 10.01
C GLN A 90 14.39 5.38 10.34
N THR A 91 13.40 4.85 9.62
CA THR A 91 12.98 3.44 9.73
C THR A 91 14.11 2.46 9.41
N LYS A 92 15.02 2.83 8.50
CA LYS A 92 16.19 2.02 8.14
C LYS A 92 17.19 1.94 9.30
N ALA A 93 17.36 3.01 10.07
CA ALA A 93 18.29 3.08 11.19
C ALA A 93 17.80 2.35 12.45
N SER A 94 16.50 2.37 12.75
CA SER A 94 15.95 1.77 13.97
C SER A 94 15.53 0.30 13.83
N ALA A 95 15.16 -0.15 12.63
CA ALA A 95 14.67 -1.52 12.39
C ALA A 95 15.48 -2.31 11.34
N GLY A 96 16.54 -1.73 10.77
CA GLY A 96 17.34 -2.33 9.70
C GLY A 96 16.59 -2.52 8.37
N LYS A 97 15.43 -1.87 8.23
CA LYS A 97 14.42 -2.14 7.20
C LYS A 97 13.99 -0.82 6.55
N ALA A 98 14.20 -0.72 5.23
CA ALA A 98 13.85 0.49 4.49
C ALA A 98 12.32 0.60 4.36
N ALA A 99 11.77 1.77 4.66
CA ALA A 99 10.36 2.03 4.37
C ALA A 99 10.19 2.38 2.89
N HIS A 100 9.06 1.99 2.30
CA HIS A 100 8.68 2.24 0.93
C HIS A 100 7.24 2.75 0.89
N GLY A 101 6.95 3.71 0.02
CA GLY A 101 5.59 4.17 -0.23
C GLY A 101 4.95 3.31 -1.32
N LEU A 102 3.73 2.85 -1.09
CA LEU A 102 2.93 2.14 -2.09
C LEU A 102 1.94 3.11 -2.74
N ILE A 103 1.84 3.05 -4.06
CA ILE A 103 0.99 3.89 -4.89
C ILE A 103 0.12 2.97 -5.73
N ASN A 104 -1.20 3.06 -5.59
CA ASN A 104 -2.10 2.28 -6.44
C ASN A 104 -2.33 3.03 -7.75
N ILE A 105 -1.89 2.48 -8.89
CA ILE A 105 -1.95 3.16 -10.20
C ILE A 105 -3.15 2.67 -10.99
N SER A 106 -3.31 1.35 -11.07
CA SER A 106 -4.46 0.69 -11.67
C SER A 106 -4.72 -0.62 -10.93
N SER A 107 -5.77 -1.33 -11.35
CA SER A 107 -6.18 -2.57 -10.71
C SER A 107 -5.16 -3.72 -10.78
N ASP A 108 -4.12 -3.58 -11.58
CA ASP A 108 -3.07 -4.55 -11.90
C ASP A 108 -1.65 -3.94 -11.85
N LEU A 109 -1.53 -2.65 -11.54
CA LEU A 109 -0.26 -1.93 -11.45
C LEU A 109 -0.07 -1.26 -10.09
N LEU A 110 1.05 -1.56 -9.47
CA LEU A 110 1.47 -0.96 -8.20
C LEU A 110 2.74 -0.13 -8.41
N GLY A 111 2.73 1.09 -7.90
CA GLY A 111 3.90 1.94 -7.78
C GLY A 111 4.58 1.73 -6.43
N ILE A 112 5.89 1.54 -6.43
CA ILE A 112 6.72 1.49 -5.22
C ILE A 112 7.64 2.71 -5.25
N LEU A 113 7.36 3.66 -4.36
CA LEU A 113 8.17 4.84 -4.13
C LEU A 113 9.25 4.53 -3.10
N SER A 114 10.50 4.87 -3.41
CA SER A 114 11.66 4.65 -2.54
C SER A 114 12.51 5.92 -2.48
N CYS A 115 13.08 6.23 -1.32
CA CYS A 115 14.04 7.33 -1.21
C CYS A 115 15.42 6.90 -1.74
N THR A 116 16.17 7.86 -2.27
CA THR A 116 17.60 7.70 -2.52
C THR A 116 18.42 8.27 -1.35
N ASP A 117 19.75 8.22 -1.45
CA ASP A 117 20.62 8.89 -0.48
C ASP A 117 20.52 10.43 -0.56
N GLN A 118 19.96 10.97 -1.66
CA GLN A 118 19.68 12.39 -1.83
C GLN A 118 18.25 12.70 -1.41
N SER A 119 18.07 13.71 -0.55
CA SER A 119 16.78 14.04 0.05
C SER A 119 15.73 14.56 -0.93
N THR A 120 16.15 15.02 -2.11
CA THR A 120 15.29 15.59 -3.15
C THR A 120 15.04 14.63 -4.32
N ILE A 121 15.59 13.41 -4.26
CA ILE A 121 15.49 12.42 -5.32
C ILE A 121 14.87 11.14 -4.79
N PHE A 122 13.85 10.68 -5.50
CA PHE A 122 13.13 9.44 -5.23
C PHE A 122 13.15 8.54 -6.46
N THR A 123 12.91 7.27 -6.24
CA THR A 123 12.74 6.28 -7.31
C THR A 123 11.32 5.73 -7.23
N LEU A 124 10.61 5.73 -8.35
CA LEU A 124 9.30 5.12 -8.49
C LEU A 124 9.43 3.88 -9.39
N GLN A 125 9.12 2.70 -8.86
CA GLN A 125 9.07 1.45 -9.62
C GLN A 125 7.62 1.09 -9.91
N ILE A 126 7.29 0.79 -11.15
CA ILE A 126 5.97 0.30 -11.56
C ILE A 126 6.07 -1.21 -11.73
N VAL A 127 5.26 -1.94 -10.98
CA VAL A 127 5.23 -3.40 -11.00
C VAL A 127 3.84 -3.87 -11.41
N GLN A 128 3.81 -4.89 -12.26
CA GLN A 128 2.56 -5.56 -12.62
C GLN A 128 2.32 -6.72 -11.68
N PHE A 129 1.07 -6.93 -11.29
CA PHE A 129 0.68 -8.14 -10.57
C PHE A 129 -0.46 -8.83 -11.32
N ASP A 130 -0.30 -10.14 -11.53
CA ASP A 130 -1.30 -10.93 -12.24
C ASP A 130 -2.60 -10.99 -11.43
N LYS A 131 -3.70 -10.54 -12.06
CA LYS A 131 -5.07 -10.61 -11.54
C LYS A 131 -5.65 -12.03 -11.53
N THR A 132 -4.92 -13.06 -11.96
CA THR A 132 -5.43 -14.42 -12.16
C THR A 132 -5.88 -15.14 -10.88
N SER A 133 -5.79 -14.50 -9.71
CA SER A 133 -6.33 -15.02 -8.45
C SER A 133 -7.60 -14.32 -7.94
N GLN A 134 -8.12 -13.28 -8.62
CA GLN A 134 -9.29 -12.53 -8.11
C GLN A 134 -10.64 -12.86 -8.77
N ASP A 135 -10.67 -13.66 -9.84
CA ASP A 135 -11.93 -14.10 -10.48
C ASP A 135 -12.44 -15.49 -10.02
N GLN A 136 -11.90 -16.04 -8.92
CA GLN A 136 -12.60 -17.15 -8.25
C GLN A 136 -13.68 -16.60 -7.34
N GLU A 137 -14.81 -16.27 -7.96
CA GLU A 137 -16.13 -16.37 -7.36
C GLU A 137 -16.29 -17.75 -6.69
N ALA A 138 -15.91 -17.85 -5.43
CA ALA A 138 -16.32 -18.95 -4.60
C ALA A 138 -16.68 -18.38 -3.23
N LYS A 139 -17.99 -18.35 -2.98
CA LYS A 139 -18.54 -18.52 -1.64
C LYS A 139 -17.92 -19.78 -1.04
N SER A 140 -16.75 -19.66 -0.43
CA SER A 140 -16.00 -20.78 0.12
C SER A 140 -15.35 -20.28 1.39
N TYR A 141 -15.91 -20.70 2.52
CA TYR A 141 -15.35 -20.53 3.87
C TYR A 141 -14.06 -21.35 4.08
N THR A 142 -13.33 -21.65 3.01
CA THR A 142 -12.19 -22.55 2.97
C THR A 142 -11.21 -22.13 1.88
N ALA A 143 -10.59 -20.96 2.00
CA ALA A 143 -9.29 -20.74 1.38
C ALA A 143 -8.53 -19.63 2.12
N SER A 144 -7.29 -19.96 2.43
CA SER A 144 -6.26 -19.15 3.04
C SER A 144 -5.69 -18.15 2.02
N ASP A 145 -5.88 -16.86 2.24
CA ASP A 145 -4.98 -15.86 1.68
C ASP A 145 -4.63 -14.83 2.76
N THR A 146 -3.52 -15.09 3.44
CA THR A 146 -2.79 -14.13 4.28
C THR A 146 -1.99 -13.11 3.44
N SER A 147 -2.23 -13.05 2.12
CA SER A 147 -1.46 -12.27 1.14
C SER A 147 -2.26 -11.14 0.47
N THR A 148 -3.57 -11.04 0.71
CA THR A 148 -4.37 -9.96 0.16
C THR A 148 -4.29 -8.73 1.06
N VAL A 149 -3.93 -7.59 0.47
CA VAL A 149 -4.05 -6.29 1.11
C VAL A 149 -5.49 -6.16 1.62
N PRO A 150 -5.71 -5.81 2.90
CA PRO A 150 -7.06 -5.76 3.44
C PRO A 150 -7.88 -4.71 2.70
N ASP A 151 -8.86 -5.13 1.92
CA ASP A 151 -9.77 -4.21 1.24
C ASP A 151 -10.90 -3.78 2.19
N ILE A 152 -11.16 -2.48 2.22
CA ILE A 152 -12.21 -1.87 3.05
C ILE A 152 -13.59 -2.33 2.59
N GLU A 153 -13.79 -2.57 1.29
CA GLU A 153 -15.08 -3.04 0.75
C GLU A 153 -15.40 -4.48 1.16
N HIS A 154 -14.36 -5.25 1.52
CA HIS A 154 -14.45 -6.64 1.95
C HIS A 154 -14.20 -6.82 3.46
N CYS A 155 -14.22 -5.73 4.22
CA CYS A 155 -14.09 -5.79 5.67
C CYS A 155 -15.32 -6.44 6.31
N ALA A 156 -15.06 -7.26 7.33
CA ALA A 156 -16.11 -7.94 8.06
C ALA A 156 -17.13 -6.98 8.67
N LYS A 157 -18.40 -7.29 8.50
CA LYS A 157 -19.45 -6.43 9.05
C LYS A 157 -19.59 -6.67 10.56
N PRO A 158 -20.02 -5.67 11.35
CA PRO A 158 -20.25 -5.84 12.78
C PRO A 158 -21.16 -7.04 13.14
N ILE A 159 -22.08 -7.39 12.23
CA ILE A 159 -22.96 -8.55 12.41
C ILE A 159 -22.21 -9.88 12.36
N GLU A 160 -21.22 -10.01 11.47
CA GLU A 160 -20.40 -11.22 11.31
C GLU A 160 -19.46 -11.39 12.51
N MET A 161 -18.90 -10.29 13.02
CA MET A 161 -18.12 -10.27 14.26
C MET A 161 -18.94 -10.79 15.44
N MET A 162 -20.19 -10.33 15.54
CA MET A 162 -21.11 -10.71 16.60
C MET A 162 -21.49 -12.19 16.52
N GLU A 163 -21.80 -12.71 15.33
CA GLU A 163 -22.11 -14.13 15.12
C GLU A 163 -20.95 -15.05 15.55
N LEU A 164 -19.72 -14.66 15.21
CA LEU A 164 -18.53 -15.40 15.63
C LEU A 164 -18.32 -15.32 17.15
N CYS A 165 -18.52 -14.17 17.78
CA CYS A 165 -18.46 -14.06 19.25
C CYS A 165 -19.54 -14.88 19.96
N GLN A 166 -20.74 -15.03 19.38
CA GLN A 166 -21.81 -15.87 19.92
C GLN A 166 -21.48 -17.37 19.88
N MET A 167 -20.67 -17.80 18.92
CA MET A 167 -20.21 -19.18 18.78
C MET A 167 -18.94 -19.49 19.58
N TRP A 168 -18.46 -18.55 20.40
CA TRP A 168 -17.29 -18.75 21.25
C TRP A 168 -17.54 -19.86 22.30
N PRO A 169 -16.57 -20.75 22.57
CA PRO A 169 -15.19 -20.79 22.08
C PRO A 169 -14.98 -21.58 20.76
N ASN A 170 -16.02 -22.20 20.20
CA ASN A 170 -15.88 -23.06 19.01
C ASN A 170 -15.42 -22.28 17.77
N SER A 171 -15.71 -20.99 17.71
CA SER A 171 -15.30 -20.06 16.66
C SER A 171 -13.91 -19.44 16.86
N GLN A 172 -13.15 -19.84 17.88
CA GLN A 172 -11.86 -19.24 18.22
C GLN A 172 -10.91 -19.06 17.01
N PRO A 173 -10.66 -20.07 16.15
CA PRO A 173 -9.75 -19.89 15.03
C PRO A 173 -10.26 -18.89 13.99
N GLN A 174 -11.58 -18.80 13.77
CA GLN A 174 -12.20 -17.82 12.88
C GLN A 174 -12.15 -16.41 13.48
N LEU A 175 -12.46 -16.29 14.77
CA LEU A 175 -12.47 -15.00 15.47
C LEU A 175 -11.06 -14.42 15.61
N THR A 176 -10.04 -15.25 15.84
CA THR A 176 -8.63 -14.83 15.82
C THR A 176 -8.21 -14.31 14.45
N ARG A 177 -8.61 -14.99 13.37
CA ARG A 177 -8.32 -14.52 12.00
C ARG A 177 -8.98 -13.18 11.72
N LEU A 178 -10.24 -13.04 12.13
CA LEU A 178 -10.99 -11.81 11.98
C LEU A 178 -10.37 -10.65 12.78
N ALA A 179 -9.99 -10.91 14.03
CA ALA A 179 -9.31 -9.93 14.88
C ALA A 179 -8.03 -9.42 14.20
N SER A 180 -7.21 -10.32 13.67
CA SER A 180 -5.99 -9.96 12.95
C SER A 180 -6.26 -9.14 11.69
N GLN A 181 -7.31 -9.48 10.93
CA GLN A 181 -7.70 -8.70 9.75
C GLN A 181 -8.14 -7.28 10.12
N VAL A 182 -9.05 -7.13 11.09
CA VAL A 182 -9.55 -5.82 11.56
C VAL A 182 -8.39 -4.99 12.11
N TYR A 183 -7.51 -5.59 12.91
CA TYR A 183 -6.35 -4.92 13.47
C TYR A 183 -5.37 -4.45 12.40
N ASN A 184 -5.13 -5.28 11.38
CA ASN A 184 -4.28 -4.91 10.25
C ASN A 184 -4.89 -3.77 9.42
N VAL A 185 -6.21 -3.79 9.15
CA VAL A 185 -6.92 -2.69 8.48
C VAL A 185 -6.78 -1.40 9.28
N ALA A 186 -7.05 -1.44 10.58
CA ALA A 186 -6.94 -0.28 11.46
C ALA A 186 -5.51 0.27 11.51
N SER A 187 -4.51 -0.61 11.54
CA SER A 187 -3.09 -0.24 11.57
C SER A 187 -2.60 0.33 10.24
N LEU A 188 -3.06 -0.22 9.10
CA LEU A 188 -2.63 0.19 7.76
C LEU A 188 -3.31 1.47 7.28
N TYR A 189 -4.61 1.61 7.54
CA TYR A 189 -5.45 2.69 7.00
C TYR A 189 -5.88 3.71 8.06
N GLY A 190 -5.49 3.53 9.33
CA GLY A 190 -5.84 4.44 10.42
C GLY A 190 -7.30 4.33 10.91
N TYR A 191 -8.04 3.30 10.49
CA TYR A 191 -9.44 3.06 10.91
C TYR A 191 -9.54 2.47 12.32
N TRP A 192 -9.00 3.16 13.33
CA TRP A 192 -9.03 2.70 14.73
C TRP A 192 -10.43 2.61 15.31
N ASP A 193 -11.39 3.38 14.79
CA ASP A 193 -12.79 3.27 15.21
C ASP A 193 -13.41 1.93 14.81
N TYR A 194 -12.97 1.33 13.70
CA TYR A 194 -13.39 -0.01 13.29
C TYR A 194 -12.82 -1.08 14.23
N TRP A 195 -11.56 -0.93 14.67
CA TRP A 195 -10.98 -1.78 15.73
C TRP A 195 -11.74 -1.64 17.05
N ARG A 196 -12.08 -0.42 17.48
CA ARG A 196 -12.89 -0.19 18.70
C ARG A 196 -14.27 -0.84 18.65
N VAL A 197 -14.90 -0.88 17.47
CA VAL A 197 -16.17 -1.60 17.29
C VAL A 197 -15.98 -3.09 17.53
N PHE A 198 -14.92 -3.68 16.97
CA PHE A 198 -14.58 -5.09 17.23
C PHE A 198 -14.30 -5.35 18.71
N GLU A 199 -13.50 -4.50 19.38
CA GLU A 199 -13.24 -4.58 20.83
C GLU A 199 -14.55 -4.55 21.63
N GLY A 200 -15.43 -3.59 21.34
CA GLY A 200 -16.72 -3.46 22.02
C GLY A 200 -17.66 -4.64 21.79
N ILE A 201 -17.56 -5.33 20.65
CA ILE A 201 -18.30 -6.58 20.41
C ILE A 201 -17.68 -7.71 21.23
N CYS A 202 -16.37 -7.90 21.21
CA CYS A 202 -15.68 -8.94 21.99
C CYS A 202 -15.91 -8.80 23.50
N GLU A 203 -15.85 -7.57 24.04
CA GLU A 203 -16.06 -7.30 25.46
C GLU A 203 -17.44 -7.73 25.96
N ARG A 204 -18.49 -7.55 25.16
CA ARG A 204 -19.86 -8.01 25.49
C ARG A 204 -19.93 -9.52 25.68
N HIS A 205 -19.04 -10.27 25.04
CA HIS A 205 -18.94 -11.72 25.13
C HIS A 205 -17.81 -12.18 26.07
N GLN A 206 -17.22 -11.28 26.85
CA GLN A 206 -16.09 -11.54 27.75
C GLN A 206 -14.84 -12.10 27.04
N ILE A 207 -14.66 -11.72 25.78
CA ILE A 207 -13.50 -12.10 24.96
C ILE A 207 -12.52 -10.94 24.93
N SER A 208 -11.24 -11.20 25.23
CA SER A 208 -10.20 -10.19 25.12
C SER A 208 -9.72 -10.07 23.68
N ALA A 209 -10.12 -9.01 22.98
CA ALA A 209 -9.69 -8.74 21.60
C ALA A 209 -8.16 -8.66 21.47
N ASN A 210 -7.48 -8.08 22.47
CA ASN A 210 -6.02 -8.01 22.53
C ASN A 210 -5.34 -9.38 22.63
N GLN A 211 -5.97 -10.36 23.27
CA GLN A 211 -5.43 -11.73 23.33
C GLN A 211 -5.57 -12.45 21.98
N LEU A 212 -6.59 -12.12 21.19
CA LEU A 212 -6.78 -12.71 19.87
C LEU A 212 -5.66 -12.31 18.89
N VAL A 213 -5.16 -11.08 18.96
CA VAL A 213 -4.12 -10.57 18.05
C VAL A 213 -2.70 -10.86 18.56
N ASN A 214 -2.51 -10.96 19.88
CA ASN A 214 -1.20 -11.16 20.50
C ASN A 214 -0.87 -12.61 20.88
N ASN A 215 -1.72 -13.59 20.54
CA ASN A 215 -1.42 -15.00 20.74
C ASN A 215 -0.36 -15.47 19.74
N LYS A 216 0.91 -15.40 20.15
CA LYS A 216 2.03 -16.14 19.57
C LYS A 216 2.26 -17.44 20.34
#